data_AF-A0A7C0XU28-F1
#
_entry.id   AF-A0A7C0XU28-F1
#
_cell.length_a   1.000
_cell.length_b   1.000
_cell.length_c   1.000
_cell.angle_alpha   90.00
_cell.angle_beta   90.00
_cell.angle_gamma   90.00
#
_symmetry.space_group_name_H-M   'P 1'
#
loop_
_entity.id
_entity.type
_entity.pdbx_description
1 polymer ?
#
loop_
_entity_poly.entity_id
_entity_poly.type
_entity_poly.pdbx_seq_one_letter_code
_entity_poly.pdbx_strand_id
1 'polypeptide(L)'
;MFELIMKFFLETLNTKFRKGITLIIAISLMLILALLGWTVANFLSADLRMSSRLLDSERALYLAEAGIDWTLKKLGSEYDCDLDEDGKDISSGSVLHNLEYGQYRVNCECEDRKCKGIITIESTGYIPGEDSYYTRREVEVTIDRAGFTKAAYVRNFLDWSEMSSRSRIDGDIQVLVDAAEIDKGFEGPDLDTITNEPEDLEIPGRGERIAEEGRYPTIDMDYFREWAQSDGYYRDYSAVAVVISSGGNVIEVDQAGFFTGKRGEVVRNLGENHGSWQDTDWAVITKVTFGGKRAELDREVGDTWIGDSVRIVKRFSGANNNQKLWYIEGSDILIDLREKDGQFNQTSLVGEGDIVLVGDRKIRMKVYVSSAPSKETFPNLATKEGNIYLRDAPKDKKSKSHSFDGLIYTEDGDVVINYIEGRGVMGYNVFWKGIVKLKYNTKYIPTEGFLGNVEIVTWWEK
;
A
#
# COMPACT_ATOMS: atom_id res chain seq x y z
N MET A 1 28.59 -48.79 39.88
CA MET A 1 27.44 -49.69 39.59
C MET A 1 27.85 -50.84 38.66
N PHE A 2 28.58 -50.58 37.57
CA PHE A 2 29.10 -51.63 36.66
C PHE A 2 30.12 -52.59 37.31
N GLU A 3 31.03 -52.08 38.16
CA GLU A 3 31.98 -52.93 38.90
C GLU A 3 31.31 -53.91 39.89
N LEU A 4 30.20 -53.50 40.50
CA LEU A 4 29.49 -54.33 41.48
C LEU A 4 28.77 -55.51 40.79
N ILE A 5 28.21 -55.25 39.61
CA ILE A 5 27.55 -56.27 38.77
C ILE A 5 28.59 -57.24 38.21
N MET A 6 29.76 -56.74 37.79
CA MET A 6 30.82 -57.58 37.24
C MET A 6 31.49 -58.47 38.31
N LYS A 7 31.67 -57.96 39.54
CA LYS A 7 32.14 -58.78 40.68
C LYS A 7 31.13 -59.86 41.08
N PHE A 8 29.84 -59.54 41.13
CA PHE A 8 28.80 -60.52 41.46
C PHE A 8 28.73 -61.64 40.41
N PHE A 9 28.90 -61.31 39.12
CA PHE A 9 28.93 -62.28 38.03
C PHE A 9 30.20 -63.16 38.03
N LEU A 10 31.37 -62.59 38.36
CA LEU A 10 32.62 -63.33 38.45
C LEU A 10 32.67 -64.26 39.68
N GLU A 11 32.07 -63.87 40.80
CA GLU A 11 31.96 -64.74 41.98
C GLU A 11 30.98 -65.90 41.77
N THR A 12 29.87 -65.70 41.05
CA THR A 12 28.94 -66.80 40.70
C THR A 12 29.55 -67.78 39.68
N LEU A 13 30.51 -67.36 38.86
CA LEU A 13 31.20 -68.22 37.91
C LEU A 13 32.32 -69.08 38.52
N ASN A 14 32.78 -68.78 39.74
CA ASN A 14 33.92 -69.46 40.36
C ASN A 14 33.55 -70.69 41.23
N THR A 15 32.26 -71.06 41.31
CA THR A 15 31.80 -72.25 42.04
C THR A 15 31.34 -73.34 41.09
N LYS A 16 32.26 -74.27 40.77
CA LYS A 16 32.00 -75.66 40.32
C LYS A 16 30.86 -75.88 39.31
N PHE A 17 30.70 -75.01 38.31
CA PHE A 17 29.84 -75.29 37.16
C PHE A 17 30.66 -75.44 35.87
N ARG A 18 30.31 -76.49 35.13
CA ARG A 18 30.98 -76.99 33.92
C ARG A 18 31.22 -75.85 32.92
N LYS A 19 32.41 -75.86 32.30
CA LYS A 19 32.84 -74.96 31.21
C LYS A 19 31.79 -74.73 30.09
N GLY A 20 30.81 -75.63 29.94
CA GLY A 20 29.70 -75.49 28.99
C GLY A 20 28.62 -74.46 29.37
N ILE A 21 28.37 -74.19 30.66
CA ILE A 21 27.32 -73.23 31.07
C ILE A 21 27.80 -71.78 30.91
N THR A 22 29.06 -71.51 31.23
CA THR A 22 29.69 -70.20 31.00
C THR A 22 29.69 -69.82 29.52
N LEU A 23 29.90 -70.80 28.63
CA LEU A 23 29.85 -70.59 27.17
C LEU A 23 28.44 -70.19 26.71
N ILE A 24 27.40 -70.87 27.19
CA ILE A 24 26.00 -70.59 26.83
C ILE A 24 25.59 -69.18 27.26
N ILE A 25 25.99 -68.76 28.46
CA ILE A 25 25.70 -67.41 28.97
C ILE A 25 26.45 -66.35 28.14
N ALA A 26 27.72 -66.59 27.79
CA ALA A 26 28.50 -65.68 26.96
C ALA A 26 27.92 -65.52 25.54
N ILE A 27 27.50 -66.62 24.91
CA ILE A 27 26.84 -66.59 23.60
C ILE A 27 25.50 -65.85 23.67
N SER A 28 24.70 -66.11 24.72
CA SER A 28 23.42 -65.42 24.91
C SER A 28 23.61 -63.92 25.10
N LEU A 29 24.60 -63.50 25.89
CA LEU A 29 24.95 -62.09 26.09
C LEU A 29 25.44 -61.44 24.78
N MET A 30 26.30 -62.13 24.02
CA MET A 30 26.76 -61.66 22.72
C MET A 30 25.60 -61.50 21.73
N LEU A 31 24.63 -62.41 21.74
CA LEU A 31 23.46 -62.35 20.87
C LEU A 31 22.52 -61.19 21.25
N ILE A 32 22.32 -60.94 22.55
CA ILE A 32 21.57 -59.79 23.05
C ILE A 32 22.27 -58.47 22.68
N LEU A 33 23.59 -58.39 22.84
CA LEU A 33 24.36 -57.20 22.48
C LEU A 33 24.40 -56.97 20.96
N ALA A 34 24.45 -58.04 20.15
CA ALA A 34 24.37 -57.94 18.70
C ALA A 34 22.98 -57.45 18.24
N LEU A 35 21.90 -57.94 18.85
CA LEU A 35 20.54 -57.45 18.60
C LEU A 35 20.39 -55.98 19.00
N LEU A 36 20.90 -55.58 20.17
CA LEU A 36 20.89 -54.18 20.62
C LEU A 36 21.74 -53.27 19.74
N GLY A 37 22.92 -53.73 19.30
CA GLY A 37 23.76 -52.97 18.38
C GLY A 37 23.08 -52.76 17.03
N TRP A 38 22.40 -53.80 16.53
CA TRP A 38 21.62 -53.73 15.28
C TRP A 38 20.44 -52.77 15.38
N THR A 39 19.67 -52.79 16.48
CA THR A 39 18.53 -51.89 16.67
C THR A 39 18.96 -50.44 16.81
N VAL A 40 20.03 -50.15 17.56
CA VAL A 40 20.57 -48.79 17.71
C VAL A 40 21.12 -48.26 16.39
N ALA A 41 21.84 -49.07 15.61
CA ALA A 41 22.35 -48.67 14.29
C ALA A 41 21.20 -48.32 13.33
N ASN A 42 20.14 -49.13 13.32
CA ASN A 42 18.96 -48.85 12.50
C ASN A 42 18.22 -47.59 12.98
N PHE A 43 18.10 -47.39 14.29
CA PHE A 43 17.47 -46.20 14.86
C PHE A 43 18.24 -44.92 14.48
N LEU A 44 19.57 -44.90 14.64
CA LEU A 44 20.41 -43.77 14.23
C LEU A 44 20.34 -43.50 12.72
N SER A 45 20.29 -44.56 11.90
CA SER A 45 20.14 -44.40 10.45
C SER A 45 18.78 -43.84 10.05
N ALA A 46 17.71 -44.18 10.78
CA ALA A 46 16.38 -43.65 10.57
C ALA A 46 16.29 -42.18 10.97
N ASP A 47 16.92 -41.81 12.10
CA ASP A 47 16.94 -40.45 12.62
C ASP A 47 17.73 -39.48 11.71
N LEU A 48 18.89 -39.91 11.21
CA LEU A 48 19.66 -39.13 10.23
C LEU A 48 18.90 -38.93 8.91
N ARG A 49 18.17 -39.95 8.44
CA ARG A 49 17.32 -39.85 7.25
C ARG A 49 16.12 -38.94 7.47
N MET A 50 15.57 -38.91 8.67
CA MET A 50 14.46 -38.01 9.03
C MET A 50 14.94 -36.56 9.08
N SER A 51 16.09 -36.31 9.71
CA SER A 51 16.70 -34.97 9.77
C SER A 51 17.12 -34.46 8.39
N SER A 52 17.69 -35.30 7.52
CA SER A 52 18.05 -34.89 6.16
C SER A 52 16.82 -34.55 5.32
N ARG A 53 15.72 -35.31 5.46
CA ARG A 53 14.45 -35.03 4.78
C ARG A 53 13.83 -33.71 5.19
N LEU A 54 13.90 -33.35 6.47
CA LEU A 54 13.44 -32.05 6.96
C LEU A 54 14.26 -30.91 6.36
N LEU A 55 15.59 -31.05 6.33
CA LEU A 55 16.48 -30.06 5.71
C LEU A 55 16.23 -29.92 4.20
N ASP A 56 16.06 -31.03 3.48
CA ASP A 56 15.78 -31.01 2.05
C ASP A 56 14.39 -30.41 1.74
N SER A 57 13.42 -30.62 2.64
CA SER A 57 12.11 -29.98 2.59
C SER A 57 12.22 -28.46 2.77
N GLU A 58 12.95 -27.98 3.77
CA GLU A 58 13.16 -26.54 3.97
C GLU A 58 13.84 -25.91 2.76
N ARG A 59 14.86 -26.58 2.19
CA ARG A 59 15.55 -26.11 0.98
C ARG A 59 14.63 -26.05 -0.23
N ALA A 60 13.78 -27.06 -0.43
CA ALA A 60 12.78 -27.05 -1.50
C ALA A 60 11.78 -25.90 -1.32
N LEU A 61 11.38 -25.58 -0.08
CA LEU A 61 10.52 -24.43 0.20
C LEU A 61 11.22 -23.10 -0.11
N TYR A 62 12.48 -22.92 0.32
CA TYR A 62 13.25 -21.72 -0.02
C TYR A 62 13.42 -21.53 -1.53
N LEU A 63 13.57 -22.61 -2.29
CA LEU A 63 13.59 -22.56 -3.76
C LEU A 63 12.24 -22.13 -4.34
N ALA A 64 11.13 -22.62 -3.79
CA ALA A 64 9.80 -22.20 -4.19
C ALA A 64 9.57 -20.71 -3.88
N GLU A 65 9.91 -20.24 -2.68
CA GLU A 65 9.82 -18.82 -2.28
C GLU A 65 10.69 -17.91 -3.15
N ALA A 66 11.88 -18.36 -3.54
CA ALA A 66 12.74 -17.62 -4.46
C ALA A 66 12.10 -17.43 -5.84
N GLY A 67 11.33 -18.41 -6.33
CA GLY A 67 10.56 -18.27 -7.56
C GLY A 67 9.41 -17.27 -7.46
N ILE A 68 8.74 -17.21 -6.31
CA ILE A 68 7.74 -16.18 -6.02
C ILE A 68 8.38 -14.79 -6.02
N ASP A 69 9.49 -14.61 -5.29
CA ASP A 69 10.21 -13.33 -5.21
C ASP A 69 10.73 -12.87 -6.58
N TRP A 70 11.25 -13.79 -7.39
CA TRP A 70 11.65 -13.49 -8.77
C TRP A 70 10.47 -12.99 -9.61
N THR A 71 9.31 -13.66 -9.52
CA THR A 71 8.11 -13.31 -10.30
C THR A 71 7.53 -11.97 -9.86
N LEU A 72 7.47 -11.72 -8.55
CA LEU A 72 7.05 -10.44 -7.98
C LEU A 72 7.90 -9.27 -8.49
N LYS A 73 9.23 -9.45 -8.51
CA LYS A 73 10.15 -8.43 -9.05
C LYS A 73 9.93 -8.17 -10.54
N LYS A 74 9.56 -9.20 -11.31
CA LYS A 74 9.27 -9.05 -12.74
C LYS A 74 7.94 -8.35 -13.00
N LEU A 75 6.88 -8.69 -12.26
CA LEU A 75 5.55 -8.08 -12.37
C LEU A 75 5.55 -6.55 -12.23
N GLY A 76 6.49 -5.98 -11.48
CA GLY A 76 6.65 -4.52 -11.38
C GLY A 76 7.05 -3.81 -12.69
N SER A 77 7.63 -4.52 -13.67
CA SER A 77 8.41 -3.91 -14.77
C SER A 77 7.86 -4.09 -16.20
N GLU A 78 6.53 -4.18 -16.39
CA GLU A 78 5.86 -4.54 -17.67
C GLU A 78 5.92 -6.05 -18.03
N TYR A 79 5.87 -6.94 -17.03
CA TYR A 79 5.81 -8.39 -17.29
C TYR A 79 4.46 -8.83 -17.85
N ASP A 80 4.52 -9.67 -18.89
CA ASP A 80 3.41 -10.44 -19.45
C ASP A 80 3.63 -11.89 -19.02
N CYS A 81 2.63 -12.52 -18.41
CA CYS A 81 2.75 -13.91 -17.95
C CYS A 81 2.90 -14.90 -19.11
N ASP A 82 2.66 -14.45 -20.34
CA ASP A 82 2.88 -15.20 -21.57
C ASP A 82 4.29 -15.00 -22.17
N LEU A 83 5.26 -14.35 -21.50
CA LEU A 83 6.61 -14.11 -22.06
C LEU A 83 7.77 -14.64 -21.20
N ASP A 84 8.71 -15.37 -21.81
CA ASP A 84 9.94 -15.81 -21.16
C ASP A 84 11.00 -14.69 -21.00
N GLU A 85 12.15 -15.00 -20.37
CA GLU A 85 13.25 -14.04 -20.17
C GLU A 85 13.81 -13.44 -21.48
N ASP A 86 13.56 -14.07 -22.63
CA ASP A 86 13.98 -13.67 -23.97
C ASP A 86 12.86 -12.97 -24.77
N GLY A 87 11.66 -12.78 -24.18
CA GLY A 87 10.51 -12.16 -24.83
C GLY A 87 9.79 -13.07 -25.83
N LYS A 88 9.88 -14.39 -25.68
CA LYS A 88 9.12 -15.35 -26.48
C LYS A 88 7.81 -15.72 -25.81
N ASP A 89 6.78 -15.82 -26.65
CA ASP A 89 5.45 -16.29 -26.30
C ASP A 89 5.49 -17.73 -25.73
N ILE A 90 5.18 -17.84 -24.44
CA ILE A 90 4.98 -19.05 -23.65
C ILE A 90 3.50 -19.14 -23.27
N SER A 91 2.60 -19.09 -24.26
CA SER A 91 1.13 -19.20 -24.17
C SER A 91 0.56 -20.42 -23.42
N SER A 92 1.40 -21.19 -22.73
CA SER A 92 1.03 -22.24 -21.76
C SER A 92 2.17 -22.62 -20.80
N GLY A 93 3.22 -21.81 -20.62
CA GLY A 93 4.55 -22.34 -20.33
C GLY A 93 5.21 -21.83 -19.06
N SER A 94 5.00 -22.52 -17.95
CA SER A 94 5.80 -22.38 -16.74
C SER A 94 7.32 -22.24 -17.01
N VAL A 95 8.01 -21.32 -16.35
CA VAL A 95 9.44 -21.04 -16.51
C VAL A 95 10.26 -21.86 -15.52
N LEU A 96 11.28 -22.57 -16.00
CA LEU A 96 12.19 -23.36 -15.16
C LEU A 96 13.52 -22.64 -14.95
N HIS A 97 13.91 -22.45 -13.69
CA HIS A 97 15.18 -21.87 -13.31
C HIS A 97 16.10 -22.91 -12.66
N ASN A 98 17.35 -22.92 -13.12
CA ASN A 98 18.38 -23.85 -12.66
C ASN A 98 19.37 -23.13 -11.74
N LEU A 99 19.50 -23.60 -10.50
CA LEU A 99 20.49 -23.15 -9.53
C LEU A 99 21.47 -24.28 -9.21
N GLU A 100 22.60 -23.94 -8.59
CA GLU A 100 23.65 -24.92 -8.25
C GLU A 100 23.16 -26.01 -7.28
N TYR A 101 22.19 -25.68 -6.43
CA TYR A 101 21.69 -26.53 -5.34
C TYR A 101 20.25 -27.02 -5.53
N GLY A 102 19.63 -26.78 -6.69
CA GLY A 102 18.27 -27.22 -7.01
C GLY A 102 17.64 -26.43 -8.14
N GLN A 103 16.34 -26.64 -8.36
CA GLN A 103 15.59 -25.97 -9.42
C GLN A 103 14.28 -25.42 -8.86
N TYR A 104 13.73 -24.39 -9.49
CA TYR A 104 12.35 -23.98 -9.24
C TYR A 104 11.63 -23.69 -10.55
N ARG A 105 10.34 -24.00 -10.58
CA ARG A 105 9.45 -23.76 -11.72
C ARG A 105 8.38 -22.77 -11.30
N VAL A 106 8.19 -21.71 -12.06
CA VAL A 106 7.14 -20.71 -11.85
C VAL A 106 6.07 -20.90 -12.91
N ASN A 107 4.81 -20.94 -12.52
CA ASN A 107 3.65 -20.77 -13.37
C ASN A 107 2.95 -19.47 -12.98
N CYS A 108 2.57 -18.65 -13.96
CA CYS A 108 1.75 -17.46 -13.74
C CYS A 108 0.46 -17.62 -14.54
N GLU A 109 -0.67 -17.55 -13.86
CA GLU A 109 -2.00 -17.55 -14.48
C GLU A 109 -2.67 -16.20 -14.23
N CYS A 110 -3.29 -15.65 -15.27
CA CYS A 110 -4.09 -14.44 -15.16
C CYS A 110 -5.30 -14.52 -16.11
N GLU A 111 -6.43 -13.93 -15.71
CA GLU A 111 -7.70 -14.06 -16.45
C GLU A 111 -7.68 -13.35 -17.83
N ASP A 112 -6.82 -12.35 -18.00
CA ASP A 112 -6.71 -11.51 -19.20
C ASP A 112 -5.27 -11.49 -19.74
N ARG A 113 -5.08 -11.45 -21.07
CA ARG A 113 -3.78 -11.33 -21.79
C ARG A 113 -2.89 -10.12 -21.44
N LYS A 114 -3.29 -9.29 -20.47
CA LYS A 114 -2.52 -8.16 -19.96
C LYS A 114 -2.37 -8.21 -18.44
N CYS A 115 -2.76 -9.33 -17.82
CA CYS A 115 -2.81 -9.56 -16.38
C CYS A 115 -3.31 -8.34 -15.59
N LYS A 116 -4.52 -7.89 -15.93
CA LYS A 116 -5.23 -6.82 -15.22
C LYS A 116 -6.19 -7.49 -14.24
N GLY A 117 -5.93 -7.40 -12.94
CA GLY A 117 -6.74 -8.03 -11.90
C GLY A 117 -5.97 -9.10 -11.14
N ILE A 118 -6.64 -10.21 -10.81
CA ILE A 118 -6.06 -11.31 -10.04
C ILE A 118 -5.03 -12.08 -10.88
N ILE A 119 -3.85 -12.26 -10.30
CA ILE A 119 -2.71 -12.99 -10.85
C ILE A 119 -2.40 -14.10 -9.86
N THR A 120 -2.47 -15.36 -10.29
CA THR A 120 -2.06 -16.50 -9.47
C THR A 120 -0.65 -16.89 -9.88
N ILE A 121 0.27 -16.88 -8.93
CA ILE A 121 1.65 -17.33 -9.11
C ILE A 121 1.81 -18.64 -8.35
N GLU A 122 2.12 -19.71 -9.06
CA GLU A 122 2.50 -20.98 -8.46
C GLU A 122 4.01 -21.17 -8.67
N SER A 123 4.74 -21.41 -7.59
CA SER A 123 6.17 -21.73 -7.65
C SER A 123 6.44 -23.07 -6.99
N THR A 124 7.03 -23.98 -7.76
CA THR A 124 7.44 -25.30 -7.28
C THR A 124 8.96 -25.40 -7.18
N GLY A 125 9.49 -25.67 -5.99
CA GLY A 125 10.90 -25.91 -5.73
C GLY A 125 11.24 -27.41 -5.70
N TYR A 126 12.35 -27.78 -6.33
CA TYR A 126 12.85 -29.15 -6.48
C TYR A 126 14.28 -29.30 -5.96
N ILE A 127 14.51 -30.35 -5.16
CA ILE A 127 15.84 -30.82 -4.77
C ILE A 127 15.98 -32.26 -5.27
N PRO A 128 16.97 -32.63 -6.11
CA PRO A 128 18.08 -31.85 -6.67
C PRO A 128 17.75 -31.24 -8.06
N GLY A 129 16.60 -31.58 -8.65
CA GLY A 129 16.14 -31.15 -9.96
C GLY A 129 14.84 -31.87 -10.36
N GLU A 130 14.13 -31.35 -11.35
CA GLU A 130 12.78 -31.74 -11.75
C GLU A 130 12.69 -33.16 -12.32
N ASP A 131 13.65 -33.58 -13.15
CA ASP A 131 13.66 -34.92 -13.76
C ASP A 131 13.98 -36.04 -12.75
N SER A 132 14.47 -35.69 -11.56
CA SER A 132 14.96 -36.63 -10.56
C SER A 132 14.77 -36.13 -9.12
N TYR A 133 13.61 -35.54 -8.80
CA TYR A 133 13.39 -34.88 -7.51
C TYR A 133 13.36 -35.88 -6.34
N TYR A 134 14.09 -35.53 -5.27
CA TYR A 134 14.03 -36.16 -3.95
C TYR A 134 12.94 -35.55 -3.07
N THR A 135 12.80 -34.22 -3.13
CA THR A 135 11.80 -33.45 -2.36
C THR A 135 11.23 -32.34 -3.24
N ARG A 136 9.92 -32.11 -3.14
CA ARG A 136 9.17 -31.07 -3.85
C ARG A 136 8.36 -30.24 -2.86
N ARG A 137 8.41 -28.92 -3.01
CA ARG A 137 7.55 -27.97 -2.29
C ARG A 137 6.92 -27.01 -3.28
N GLU A 138 5.72 -26.56 -2.97
CA GLU A 138 4.92 -25.70 -3.85
C GLU A 138 4.33 -24.57 -3.02
N VAL A 139 4.46 -23.36 -3.54
CA VAL A 139 3.95 -22.12 -2.92
C VAL A 139 3.07 -21.45 -3.95
N GLU A 140 1.86 -21.10 -3.55
CA GLU A 140 0.92 -20.36 -4.37
C GLU A 140 0.70 -18.97 -3.76
N VAL A 141 0.78 -17.94 -4.59
CA VAL A 141 0.54 -16.56 -4.21
C VAL A 141 -0.46 -15.97 -5.18
N THR A 142 -1.60 -15.55 -4.66
CA THR A 142 -2.58 -14.79 -5.42
C THR A 142 -2.34 -13.30 -5.21
N ILE A 143 -2.08 -12.59 -6.29
CA ILE A 143 -1.88 -11.13 -6.31
C ILE A 143 -3.05 -10.53 -7.06
N ASP A 144 -3.93 -9.86 -6.36
CA ASP A 144 -4.80 -8.87 -6.95
C ASP A 144 -3.94 -7.66 -7.30
N ARG A 145 -3.57 -7.52 -8.58
CA ARG A 145 -2.90 -6.31 -9.03
C ARG A 145 -3.98 -5.24 -9.08
N ALA A 146 -3.92 -4.25 -8.18
CA ALA A 146 -4.81 -3.10 -8.13
C ALA A 146 -4.84 -2.40 -9.50
N GLY A 147 -5.71 -2.91 -10.37
CA GLY A 147 -5.84 -2.47 -11.74
C GLY A 147 -6.69 -1.23 -11.68
N PHE A 148 -6.06 -0.09 -11.43
CA PHE A 148 -6.70 1.21 -11.54
C PHE A 148 -7.09 1.44 -13.01
N THR A 149 -8.18 0.81 -13.43
CA THR A 149 -8.67 0.68 -14.82
C THR A 149 -9.87 1.59 -15.08
N LYS A 150 -10.36 2.23 -14.01
CA LYS A 150 -11.61 2.99 -13.97
C LYS A 150 -11.32 4.48 -13.82
N ALA A 151 -12.19 5.31 -14.38
CA ALA A 151 -12.12 6.77 -14.22
C ALA A 151 -12.39 7.18 -12.77
N ALA A 152 -13.25 6.42 -12.07
CA ALA A 152 -13.45 6.57 -10.65
C ALA A 152 -13.63 5.20 -9.98
N TYR A 153 -13.04 5.06 -8.80
CA TYR A 153 -13.17 3.89 -7.94
C TYR A 153 -13.48 4.38 -6.53
N VAL A 154 -14.67 4.08 -6.02
CA VAL A 154 -15.22 4.66 -4.79
C VAL A 154 -15.51 3.54 -3.82
N ARG A 155 -15.15 3.68 -2.55
CA ARG A 155 -15.27 2.57 -1.59
C ARG A 155 -16.66 2.41 -0.98
N ASN A 156 -17.45 3.47 -0.95
CA ASN A 156 -18.72 3.49 -0.23
C ASN A 156 -19.81 4.21 -1.01
N PHE A 157 -19.61 5.50 -1.34
CA PHE A 157 -20.69 6.33 -1.86
C PHE A 157 -20.22 7.39 -2.87
N LEU A 158 -20.88 7.47 -4.02
CA LEU A 158 -20.69 8.51 -5.02
C LEU A 158 -21.92 9.40 -5.15
N ASP A 159 -21.77 10.67 -4.78
CA ASP A 159 -22.78 11.72 -4.95
C ASP A 159 -22.39 12.64 -6.10
N TRP A 160 -23.26 12.75 -7.09
CA TRP A 160 -23.12 13.69 -8.22
C TRP A 160 -24.31 14.64 -8.36
N SER A 161 -25.15 14.78 -7.34
CA SER A 161 -26.34 15.64 -7.30
C SER A 161 -26.04 17.11 -7.64
N GLU A 162 -24.89 17.62 -7.19
CA GLU A 162 -24.43 18.99 -7.44
C GLU A 162 -23.61 19.14 -8.73
N MET A 163 -23.52 18.09 -9.55
CA MET A 163 -22.76 18.09 -10.78
C MET A 163 -23.53 18.80 -11.91
N SER A 164 -22.85 19.70 -12.62
CA SER A 164 -23.41 20.41 -13.77
C SER A 164 -23.60 19.47 -14.96
N SER A 165 -24.69 19.64 -15.71
CA SER A 165 -24.96 18.92 -16.98
C SER A 165 -23.88 19.04 -18.07
N ARG A 166 -22.98 20.03 -17.97
CA ARG A 166 -21.78 20.18 -18.84
C ARG A 166 -20.63 19.21 -18.51
N SER A 167 -20.77 18.40 -17.48
CA SER A 167 -19.81 17.39 -17.05
C SER A 167 -19.75 16.22 -18.03
N ARG A 168 -18.65 15.48 -18.01
CA ARG A 168 -18.44 14.31 -18.86
C ARG A 168 -17.36 13.40 -18.31
N ILE A 169 -17.73 12.16 -18.01
CA ILE A 169 -16.81 11.12 -17.54
C ILE A 169 -16.61 10.12 -18.69
N ASP A 170 -15.40 10.04 -19.24
CA ASP A 170 -15.02 9.05 -20.25
C ASP A 170 -14.15 7.97 -19.57
N GLY A 171 -14.78 6.87 -19.17
CA GLY A 171 -14.21 5.71 -18.49
C GLY A 171 -15.21 5.12 -17.47
N ASP A 172 -14.95 3.90 -17.04
CA ASP A 172 -15.86 3.20 -16.13
C ASP A 172 -15.82 3.81 -14.72
N ILE A 173 -16.92 3.69 -13.99
CA ILE A 173 -17.04 4.08 -12.58
C ILE A 173 -17.45 2.83 -11.80
N GLN A 174 -16.72 2.55 -10.72
CA GLN A 174 -17.11 1.52 -9.77
C GLN A 174 -17.28 2.13 -8.39
N VAL A 175 -18.39 1.81 -7.77
CA VAL A 175 -18.61 2.01 -6.34
C VAL A 175 -18.62 0.63 -5.70
N LEU A 176 -17.76 0.45 -4.71
CA LEU A 176 -17.79 -0.70 -3.84
C LEU A 176 -18.89 -0.49 -2.81
N VAL A 177 -19.73 -1.50 -2.68
CA VAL A 177 -20.83 -1.52 -1.74
C VAL A 177 -20.93 -2.93 -1.18
N ASP A 178 -21.22 -3.05 0.11
CA ASP A 178 -21.61 -4.34 0.70
C ASP A 178 -22.88 -4.83 -0.02
N ALA A 179 -23.05 -6.13 -0.29
CA ALA A 179 -24.25 -6.63 -0.95
C ALA A 179 -25.53 -6.25 -0.20
N ALA A 180 -25.46 -6.05 1.12
CA ALA A 180 -26.59 -5.57 1.91
C ALA A 180 -26.93 -4.08 1.69
N GLU A 181 -26.00 -3.31 1.12
CA GLU A 181 -26.10 -1.87 0.91
C GLU A 181 -25.91 -1.49 -0.56
N ILE A 182 -26.11 -2.43 -1.49
CA ILE A 182 -25.88 -2.20 -2.91
C ILE A 182 -26.70 -1.01 -3.44
N ASP A 183 -27.89 -0.81 -2.87
CA ASP A 183 -28.79 0.29 -3.21
C ASP A 183 -28.23 1.65 -2.74
N LYS A 184 -27.21 1.74 -1.89
CA LYS A 184 -26.68 3.01 -1.33
C LYS A 184 -25.47 3.61 -2.03
N GLY A 185 -24.95 3.01 -3.10
CA GLY A 185 -23.69 3.38 -3.74
C GLY A 185 -23.69 4.65 -4.58
N PHE A 186 -24.81 5.00 -5.22
CA PHE A 186 -24.91 6.16 -6.11
C PHE A 186 -26.07 7.07 -5.72
N GLU A 187 -25.86 8.39 -5.80
CA GLU A 187 -26.88 9.42 -5.66
C GLU A 187 -26.74 10.49 -6.75
N GLY A 188 -27.84 10.76 -7.44
CA GLY A 188 -27.95 11.71 -8.55
C GLY A 188 -28.70 12.99 -8.19
N PRO A 189 -29.08 13.79 -9.20
CA PRO A 189 -29.67 15.12 -9.03
C PRO A 189 -31.19 15.11 -8.83
N ASP A 190 -31.79 13.98 -8.48
CA ASP A 190 -33.19 13.90 -8.08
C ASP A 190 -33.38 14.46 -6.66
N LEU A 191 -34.64 14.56 -6.26
CA LEU A 191 -35.06 15.12 -4.96
C LEU A 191 -35.58 14.03 -4.03
N ASP A 192 -35.44 12.76 -4.42
CA ASP A 192 -35.83 11.66 -3.58
C ASP A 192 -34.69 11.29 -2.63
N THR A 193 -34.83 10.15 -1.98
CA THR A 193 -33.88 9.67 -0.98
C THR A 193 -33.46 8.24 -1.29
N ILE A 194 -33.77 7.77 -2.50
CA ILE A 194 -33.54 6.41 -2.94
C ILE A 194 -32.28 6.49 -3.80
N THR A 195 -31.31 5.69 -3.41
CA THR A 195 -30.00 5.64 -4.05
C THR A 195 -30.00 4.51 -5.10
N ASN A 196 -29.09 4.57 -6.07
CA ASN A 196 -28.97 3.64 -7.20
C ASN A 196 -30.23 3.49 -8.07
N GLU A 197 -30.99 4.56 -8.24
CA GLU A 197 -32.06 4.54 -9.24
C GLU A 197 -31.48 4.45 -10.67
N PRO A 198 -32.24 3.96 -11.66
CA PRO A 198 -31.77 3.93 -13.05
C PRO A 198 -31.21 5.29 -13.52
N GLU A 199 -31.83 6.37 -13.08
CA GLU A 199 -31.44 7.77 -13.28
C GLU A 199 -30.07 8.11 -12.67
N ASP A 200 -29.75 7.58 -11.49
CA ASP A 200 -28.45 7.79 -10.81
C ASP A 200 -27.28 7.17 -11.57
N LEU A 201 -27.54 6.08 -12.29
CA LEU A 201 -26.56 5.41 -13.14
C LEU A 201 -26.34 6.14 -14.47
N GLU A 202 -27.18 7.12 -14.82
CA GLU A 202 -27.06 7.95 -16.03
C GLU A 202 -26.04 9.11 -15.90
N ILE A 203 -25.00 8.93 -15.07
CA ILE A 203 -23.90 9.90 -14.94
C ILE A 203 -23.37 10.31 -16.34
N PRO A 204 -23.36 11.60 -16.70
CA PRO A 204 -22.96 12.08 -18.02
C PRO A 204 -21.60 11.55 -18.47
N GLY A 205 -21.55 10.77 -19.55
CA GLY A 205 -20.29 10.12 -19.93
C GLY A 205 -20.41 8.88 -20.81
N ARG A 206 -19.28 8.19 -20.95
CA ARG A 206 -19.15 6.86 -21.56
C ARG A 206 -18.41 5.94 -20.60
N GLY A 207 -18.78 4.67 -20.59
CA GLY A 207 -18.25 3.66 -19.68
C GLY A 207 -19.37 3.01 -18.89
N GLU A 208 -19.04 1.95 -18.18
CA GLU A 208 -19.95 1.25 -17.29
C GLU A 208 -20.00 1.91 -15.91
N ARG A 209 -21.13 1.81 -15.24
CA ARG A 209 -21.36 2.32 -13.87
C ARG A 209 -21.82 1.13 -13.08
N ILE A 210 -21.01 0.74 -12.12
CA ILE A 210 -21.10 -0.55 -11.46
C ILE A 210 -21.14 -0.30 -9.96
N ALA A 211 -22.16 -0.82 -9.30
CA ALA A 211 -22.23 -0.96 -7.86
C ALA A 211 -22.08 -2.45 -7.56
N GLU A 212 -20.97 -2.86 -6.96
CA GLU A 212 -20.72 -4.28 -6.66
C GLU A 212 -19.82 -4.44 -5.44
N GLU A 213 -19.85 -5.63 -4.84
CA GLU A 213 -18.86 -6.00 -3.83
C GLU A 213 -17.47 -6.10 -4.46
N GLY A 214 -16.45 -5.71 -3.70
CA GLY A 214 -15.07 -5.78 -4.16
C GLY A 214 -14.09 -5.29 -3.11
N ARG A 215 -12.81 -5.28 -3.47
CA ARG A 215 -11.73 -4.84 -2.58
C ARG A 215 -11.14 -3.54 -3.10
N TYR A 216 -10.97 -2.58 -2.19
CA TYR A 216 -10.39 -1.29 -2.50
C TYR A 216 -8.86 -1.37 -2.46
N PRO A 217 -8.13 -0.85 -3.47
CA PRO A 217 -6.66 -0.78 -3.44
C PRO A 217 -6.17 -0.07 -2.20
N THR A 218 -5.07 -0.52 -1.59
CA THR A 218 -4.49 0.12 -0.41
C THR A 218 -3.21 0.86 -0.76
N ILE A 219 -2.91 1.95 -0.07
CA ILE A 219 -1.71 2.76 -0.33
C ILE A 219 -0.54 2.34 0.56
N ASP A 220 0.62 2.11 -0.03
CA ASP A 220 1.87 1.89 0.70
C ASP A 220 2.54 3.24 0.99
N MET A 221 2.23 3.81 2.15
CA MET A 221 2.80 5.10 2.59
C MET A 221 4.31 5.02 2.81
N ASP A 222 4.83 3.86 3.22
CA ASP A 222 6.26 3.68 3.47
C ASP A 222 7.05 3.75 2.15
N TYR A 223 6.55 3.15 1.08
CA TYR A 223 7.11 3.28 -0.27
C TYR A 223 7.26 4.75 -0.70
N PHE A 224 6.20 5.57 -0.54
CA PHE A 224 6.28 6.99 -0.89
C PHE A 224 7.21 7.78 0.03
N ARG A 225 7.24 7.45 1.33
CA ARG A 225 8.13 8.09 2.30
C ARG A 225 9.60 7.85 1.93
N GLU A 226 9.97 6.62 1.64
CA GLU A 226 11.34 6.23 1.29
C GLU A 226 11.81 6.93 0.00
N TRP A 227 10.96 6.95 -1.03
CA TRP A 227 11.23 7.69 -2.26
C TRP A 227 11.45 9.18 -2.01
N ALA A 228 10.55 9.84 -1.27
CA ALA A 228 10.65 11.26 -0.96
C ALA A 228 11.88 11.59 -0.10
N GLN A 229 12.28 10.69 0.80
CA GLN A 229 13.50 10.83 1.61
C GLN A 229 14.74 10.78 0.72
N SER A 230 14.81 9.83 -0.21
CA SER A 230 15.95 9.69 -1.14
C SER A 230 16.17 10.94 -2.00
N ASP A 231 15.07 11.64 -2.36
CA ASP A 231 15.09 12.82 -3.20
C ASP A 231 15.13 14.16 -2.42
N GLY A 232 15.07 14.13 -1.09
CA GLY A 232 15.14 15.32 -0.22
C GLY A 232 13.83 16.11 -0.09
N TYR A 233 12.70 15.53 -0.47
CA TYR A 233 11.36 16.13 -0.44
C TYR A 233 10.45 15.57 0.66
N TYR A 234 11.01 14.77 1.57
CA TYR A 234 10.37 14.37 2.81
C TYR A 234 10.36 15.50 3.85
N ARG A 235 9.24 15.69 4.56
CA ARG A 235 9.18 16.56 5.73
C ARG A 235 8.30 16.00 6.84
N ASP A 236 8.80 16.08 8.06
CA ASP A 236 8.05 15.85 9.29
C ASP A 236 7.42 17.16 9.82
N TYR A 237 6.10 17.15 9.92
CA TYR A 237 5.27 18.22 10.49
C TYR A 237 4.35 17.70 11.60
N SER A 238 4.68 16.56 12.22
CA SER A 238 3.91 15.88 13.27
C SER A 238 3.73 16.68 14.56
N ALA A 239 4.64 17.64 14.83
CA ALA A 239 4.64 18.41 16.06
C ALA A 239 3.35 19.23 16.27
N VAL A 240 2.85 19.21 17.51
CA VAL A 240 1.67 19.95 17.97
C VAL A 240 2.05 20.78 19.20
N ALA A 241 1.49 21.98 19.33
CA ALA A 241 1.69 22.86 20.48
C ALA A 241 0.36 23.45 20.96
N VAL A 242 0.29 23.88 22.23
CA VAL A 242 -0.92 24.50 22.80
C VAL A 242 -0.79 26.02 22.72
N VAL A 243 -1.83 26.70 22.23
CA VAL A 243 -1.87 28.15 22.19
C VAL A 243 -2.12 28.71 23.59
N ILE A 244 -1.21 29.54 24.08
CA ILE A 244 -1.29 30.18 25.41
C ILE A 244 -1.75 31.64 25.36
N SER A 245 -1.70 32.25 24.18
CA SER A 245 -2.22 33.59 23.93
C SER A 245 -2.66 33.73 22.48
N SER A 246 -3.84 34.30 22.25
CA SER A 246 -4.36 34.65 20.94
C SER A 246 -4.98 36.04 21.01
N GLY A 247 -4.62 36.92 20.07
CA GLY A 247 -5.17 38.27 19.99
C GLY A 247 -4.96 38.90 18.62
N GLY A 248 -6.05 39.29 17.97
CA GLY A 248 -6.02 39.81 16.59
C GLY A 248 -5.49 38.76 15.62
N ASN A 249 -4.41 39.10 14.91
CA ASN A 249 -3.72 38.18 14.00
C ASN A 249 -2.47 37.55 14.64
N VAL A 250 -2.39 37.46 15.98
CA VAL A 250 -1.16 37.01 16.65
C VAL A 250 -1.46 35.89 17.64
N ILE A 251 -0.66 34.83 17.57
CA ILE A 251 -0.73 33.69 18.49
C ILE A 251 0.63 33.41 19.12
N GLU A 252 0.62 32.94 20.37
CA GLU A 252 1.78 32.43 21.10
C GLU A 252 1.45 31.03 21.63
N VAL A 253 2.39 30.09 21.49
CA VAL A 253 2.23 28.70 21.94
C VAL A 253 3.10 28.39 23.15
N ASP A 254 2.83 27.30 23.86
CA ASP A 254 3.58 26.84 25.03
C ASP A 254 5.01 26.39 24.72
N GLN A 255 5.27 25.95 23.49
CA GLN A 255 6.56 25.43 23.05
C GLN A 255 7.44 26.47 22.34
N ALA A 256 8.63 26.71 22.90
CA ALA A 256 9.64 27.52 22.21
C ALA A 256 10.11 26.83 20.93
N GLY A 257 10.40 27.60 19.89
CA GLY A 257 10.92 27.09 18.63
C GLY A 257 9.87 26.49 17.68
N PHE A 258 8.62 26.27 18.10
CA PHE A 258 7.57 25.63 17.30
C PHE A 258 7.38 26.24 15.90
N PHE A 259 7.37 27.57 15.79
CA PHE A 259 7.23 28.28 14.51
C PHE A 259 8.56 28.55 13.79
N THR A 260 9.70 28.08 14.31
CA THR A 260 11.02 28.38 13.72
C THR A 260 11.12 27.86 12.30
N GLY A 261 11.46 28.75 11.36
CA GLY A 261 11.55 28.41 9.94
C GLY A 261 10.21 28.15 9.24
N LYS A 262 9.07 28.37 9.92
CA LYS A 262 7.72 28.10 9.38
C LYS A 262 7.04 29.34 8.78
N ARG A 263 7.80 30.42 8.52
CA ARG A 263 7.27 31.60 7.83
C ARG A 263 6.80 31.21 6.43
N GLY A 264 5.56 31.57 6.10
CA GLY A 264 4.92 31.24 4.84
C GLY A 264 4.16 29.91 4.86
N GLU A 265 4.33 29.09 5.91
CA GLU A 265 3.53 27.89 6.16
C GLU A 265 2.21 28.27 6.85
N VAL A 266 1.38 27.25 7.11
CA VAL A 266 0.06 27.43 7.73
C VAL A 266 0.10 26.90 9.15
N VAL A 267 -0.66 27.52 10.03
CA VAL A 267 -1.03 26.97 11.34
C VAL A 267 -2.50 26.57 11.28
N ARG A 268 -2.82 25.34 11.69
CA ARG A 268 -4.17 24.77 11.78
C ARG A 268 -4.53 24.57 13.24
N ASN A 269 -5.73 24.99 13.63
CA ASN A 269 -6.32 24.76 14.94
C ASN A 269 -7.00 23.38 14.98
N LEU A 270 -6.71 22.61 16.03
CA LEU A 270 -7.18 21.25 16.30
C LEU A 270 -8.01 21.17 17.59
N GLY A 271 -8.51 22.29 18.12
CA GLY A 271 -9.37 22.35 19.30
C GLY A 271 -10.72 21.64 19.12
N GLU A 272 -11.44 21.43 20.23
CA GLU A 272 -12.66 20.60 20.32
C GLU A 272 -13.83 21.05 19.42
N ASN A 273 -13.85 22.32 18.99
CA ASN A 273 -14.83 22.88 18.04
C ASN A 273 -14.17 23.42 16.76
N HIS A 274 -12.91 23.04 16.54
CA HIS A 274 -12.08 23.38 15.40
C HIS A 274 -11.61 22.10 14.73
N GLY A 275 -10.66 22.19 13.80
CA GLY A 275 -10.18 21.04 13.05
C GLY A 275 -10.94 20.82 11.74
N SER A 276 -11.88 21.70 11.39
CA SER A 276 -12.39 21.78 10.03
C SER A 276 -11.44 22.61 9.14
N TRP A 277 -11.67 22.64 7.83
CA TRP A 277 -10.97 23.56 6.91
C TRP A 277 -11.71 24.87 6.70
N GLN A 278 -12.53 25.30 7.66
CA GLN A 278 -13.17 26.60 7.64
C GLN A 278 -12.14 27.72 7.83
N ASP A 279 -12.45 28.91 7.32
CA ASP A 279 -11.51 30.05 7.31
C ASP A 279 -11.10 30.55 8.71
N THR A 280 -11.81 30.13 9.76
CA THR A 280 -11.53 30.41 11.18
C THR A 280 -10.54 29.45 11.83
N ASP A 281 -10.27 28.30 11.20
CA ASP A 281 -9.54 27.19 11.81
C ASP A 281 -8.10 27.11 11.32
N TRP A 282 -7.67 28.02 10.44
CA TRP A 282 -6.30 28.06 9.95
C TRP A 282 -5.89 29.45 9.45
N ALA A 283 -4.59 29.72 9.50
CA ALA A 283 -4.04 30.98 8.97
C ALA A 283 -2.59 30.80 8.48
N VAL A 284 -2.14 31.70 7.61
CA VAL A 284 -0.76 31.68 7.09
C VAL A 284 0.14 32.47 8.02
N ILE A 285 1.28 31.90 8.38
CA ILE A 285 2.29 32.54 9.23
C ILE A 285 3.05 33.58 8.41
N THR A 286 2.84 34.86 8.69
CA THR A 286 3.50 35.97 7.97
C THR A 286 4.83 36.36 8.61
N LYS A 287 4.94 36.20 9.94
CA LYS A 287 6.14 36.54 10.71
C LYS A 287 6.25 35.68 11.97
N VAL A 288 7.49 35.39 12.36
CA VAL A 288 7.81 34.58 13.55
C VAL A 288 8.71 35.40 14.47
N THR A 289 8.40 35.40 15.77
CA THR A 289 9.08 36.21 16.79
C THR A 289 9.28 35.39 18.08
N PHE A 290 9.90 35.99 19.10
CA PHE A 290 10.11 35.38 20.43
C PHE A 290 10.72 33.97 20.37
N GLY A 291 11.82 33.80 19.62
CA GLY A 291 12.51 32.51 19.53
C GLY A 291 11.67 31.39 18.91
N GLY A 292 10.71 31.71 18.05
CA GLY A 292 9.83 30.73 17.41
C GLY A 292 8.60 30.36 18.23
N LYS A 293 8.36 31.02 19.36
CA LYS A 293 7.18 30.78 20.21
C LYS A 293 5.93 31.55 19.75
N ARG A 294 6.12 32.66 19.03
CA ARG A 294 5.05 33.58 18.62
C ARG A 294 5.01 33.76 17.11
N ALA A 295 3.81 33.74 16.53
CA ALA A 295 3.55 33.95 15.12
C ALA A 295 2.55 35.09 14.89
N GLU A 296 2.83 35.96 13.92
CA GLU A 296 1.85 36.85 13.31
C GLU A 296 1.28 36.16 12.06
N LEU A 297 -0.02 36.28 11.85
CA LEU A 297 -0.82 35.57 10.87
C LEU A 297 -1.29 36.53 9.76
N ASP A 298 -1.73 35.98 8.62
CA ASP A 298 -2.20 36.74 7.46
C ASP A 298 -3.57 37.39 7.67
N ARG A 299 -4.32 36.92 8.66
CA ARG A 299 -5.64 37.41 9.02
C ARG A 299 -5.87 37.32 10.52
N GLU A 300 -6.89 38.02 10.99
CA GLU A 300 -7.41 37.82 12.34
C GLU A 300 -8.08 36.45 12.43
N VAL A 301 -7.73 35.70 13.46
CA VAL A 301 -8.43 34.45 13.79
C VAL A 301 -9.61 34.83 14.67
N GLY A 302 -10.83 34.64 14.16
CA GLY A 302 -12.06 35.26 14.69
C GLY A 302 -12.55 34.78 16.06
N ASP A 303 -11.79 33.90 16.73
CA ASP A 303 -12.09 33.36 18.07
C ASP A 303 -10.80 33.17 18.91
N THR A 304 -10.92 32.97 20.22
CA THR A 304 -9.79 32.63 21.08
C THR A 304 -9.38 31.19 20.87
N TRP A 305 -8.38 30.97 20.01
CA TRP A 305 -7.65 29.70 19.93
C TRP A 305 -6.93 29.33 21.25
N ILE A 306 -7.09 30.11 22.33
CA ILE A 306 -6.38 29.94 23.60
C ILE A 306 -6.81 28.62 24.25
N GLY A 307 -5.83 27.78 24.59
CA GLY A 307 -6.05 26.44 25.13
C GLY A 307 -6.13 25.37 24.06
N ASP A 308 -6.30 25.75 22.78
CA ASP A 308 -6.37 24.79 21.69
C ASP A 308 -4.98 24.29 21.29
N SER A 309 -4.97 23.08 20.76
CA SER A 309 -3.81 22.52 20.09
C SER A 309 -3.73 23.03 18.65
N VAL A 310 -2.52 23.36 18.21
CA VAL A 310 -2.24 23.79 16.83
C VAL A 310 -1.13 22.95 16.22
N ARG A 311 -1.21 22.76 14.91
CA ARG A 311 -0.20 22.06 14.10
C ARG A 311 0.25 22.94 12.94
N ILE A 312 1.48 22.74 12.49
CA ILE A 312 1.98 23.36 11.27
C ILE A 312 1.58 22.51 10.07
N VAL A 313 0.99 23.13 9.06
CA VAL A 313 0.58 22.52 7.78
C VAL A 313 1.53 22.99 6.68
N LYS A 314 1.89 22.07 5.78
CA LYS A 314 2.72 22.43 4.63
C LYS A 314 1.89 23.20 3.61
N ARG A 315 2.30 24.43 3.30
CA ARG A 315 1.66 25.28 2.29
C ARG A 315 2.40 25.24 0.96
N PHE A 316 1.66 25.02 -0.12
CA PHE A 316 2.09 25.23 -1.48
C PHE A 316 1.33 26.41 -2.09
N SER A 317 2.04 27.33 -2.73
CA SER A 317 1.44 28.44 -3.47
C SER A 317 2.26 28.77 -4.72
N GLY A 318 1.62 29.27 -5.77
CA GLY A 318 2.29 29.61 -7.02
C GLY A 318 2.90 28.40 -7.75
N ALA A 319 4.09 28.57 -8.31
CA ALA A 319 4.75 27.55 -9.13
C ALA A 319 5.68 26.66 -8.30
N ASN A 320 5.43 25.36 -8.34
CA ASN A 320 6.10 24.27 -7.64
C ASN A 320 6.46 23.17 -8.65
N ASN A 321 7.27 23.53 -9.64
CA ASN A 321 7.64 22.65 -10.76
C ASN A 321 8.90 21.84 -10.45
N ASN A 322 8.96 20.62 -10.97
CA ASN A 322 10.08 19.68 -10.87
C ASN A 322 10.46 19.36 -9.42
N GLN A 323 9.46 19.33 -8.53
CA GLN A 323 9.68 19.03 -7.12
C GLN A 323 9.49 17.53 -6.80
N LYS A 324 9.40 16.68 -7.84
CA LYS A 324 9.36 15.21 -7.71
C LYS A 324 8.23 14.77 -6.77
N LEU A 325 8.51 13.95 -5.77
CA LEU A 325 7.54 13.46 -4.79
C LEU A 325 7.74 14.15 -3.44
N TRP A 326 6.77 14.96 -3.00
CA TRP A 326 6.71 15.40 -1.61
C TRP A 326 5.99 14.36 -0.75
N TYR A 327 6.57 14.07 0.41
CA TYR A 327 5.91 13.31 1.48
C TYR A 327 5.84 14.16 2.74
N ILE A 328 4.63 14.39 3.24
CA ILE A 328 4.37 15.17 4.46
C ILE A 328 3.89 14.23 5.57
N GLU A 329 4.77 13.99 6.55
CA GLU A 329 4.51 13.14 7.70
C GLU A 329 3.80 13.92 8.82
N GLY A 330 2.81 13.28 9.43
CA GLY A 330 2.09 13.73 10.61
C GLY A 330 1.30 15.02 10.45
N SER A 331 1.04 15.49 9.22
CA SER A 331 0.33 16.74 8.98
C SER A 331 -0.37 16.78 7.62
N ASP A 332 -1.07 17.88 7.39
CA ASP A 332 -1.86 18.15 6.21
C ASP A 332 -1.09 18.95 5.15
N ILE A 333 -1.68 19.01 3.97
CA ILE A 333 -1.22 19.79 2.83
C ILE A 333 -2.26 20.85 2.48
N LEU A 334 -1.86 22.12 2.45
CA LEU A 334 -2.66 23.20 1.87
C LEU A 334 -2.06 23.67 0.55
N ILE A 335 -2.84 23.60 -0.52
CA ILE A 335 -2.55 24.30 -1.78
C ILE A 335 -3.37 25.60 -1.79
N ASP A 336 -2.67 26.71 -1.60
CA ASP A 336 -3.26 28.03 -1.45
C ASP A 336 -3.33 28.75 -2.81
N LEU A 337 -4.54 28.81 -3.35
CA LEU A 337 -4.94 29.43 -4.60
C LEU A 337 -5.65 30.78 -4.37
N ARG A 338 -5.59 31.39 -3.18
CA ARG A 338 -6.26 32.68 -2.94
C ARG A 338 -5.63 33.83 -3.72
N GLU A 339 -4.30 33.82 -3.86
CA GLU A 339 -3.55 34.92 -4.47
C GLU A 339 -2.99 34.61 -5.87
N LYS A 340 -2.56 33.36 -6.10
CA LYS A 340 -1.78 32.97 -7.27
C LYS A 340 -2.31 31.67 -7.87
N ASP A 341 -2.17 31.54 -9.19
CA ASP A 341 -2.42 30.26 -9.86
C ASP A 341 -1.37 29.24 -9.41
N GLY A 342 -1.81 28.01 -9.11
CA GLY A 342 -0.98 26.87 -8.77
C GLY A 342 -0.44 26.18 -10.02
N GLN A 343 0.88 25.91 -10.06
CA GLN A 343 1.50 25.15 -11.14
C GLN A 343 2.41 24.08 -10.55
N PHE A 344 2.11 22.82 -10.80
CA PHE A 344 2.84 21.67 -10.28
C PHE A 344 3.20 20.77 -11.46
N ASN A 345 4.20 21.16 -12.25
CA ASN A 345 4.68 20.31 -13.34
C ASN A 345 5.67 19.29 -12.78
N GLN A 346 5.45 17.98 -13.00
CA GLN A 346 6.33 16.93 -12.50
C GLN A 346 6.49 16.96 -10.97
N THR A 347 5.35 17.14 -10.28
CA THR A 347 5.29 17.15 -8.83
C THR A 347 4.10 16.31 -8.36
N SER A 348 4.37 15.38 -7.44
CA SER A 348 3.42 14.57 -6.70
C SER A 348 3.41 15.03 -5.24
N LEU A 349 2.22 15.06 -4.63
CA LEU A 349 2.02 15.41 -3.23
C LEU A 349 1.37 14.23 -2.51
N VAL A 350 2.08 13.66 -1.55
CA VAL A 350 1.59 12.61 -0.67
C VAL A 350 1.65 13.12 0.77
N GLY A 351 0.58 12.96 1.53
CA GLY A 351 0.50 13.39 2.92
C GLY A 351 -0.24 12.37 3.78
N GLU A 352 0.04 12.37 5.08
CA GLU A 352 -0.67 11.51 6.03
C GLU A 352 -2.00 12.13 6.52
N GLY A 353 -2.12 13.46 6.47
CA GLY A 353 -3.34 14.18 6.78
C GLY A 353 -4.16 14.58 5.55
N ASP A 354 -5.03 15.58 5.74
CA ASP A 354 -5.90 16.11 4.68
C ASP A 354 -5.08 16.81 3.58
N ILE A 355 -5.61 16.82 2.36
CA ILE A 355 -5.07 17.62 1.25
C ILE A 355 -6.15 18.60 0.77
N VAL A 356 -5.91 19.89 0.94
CA VAL A 356 -6.93 20.91 0.74
C VAL A 356 -6.48 21.97 -0.26
N LEU A 357 -7.36 22.26 -1.21
CA LEU A 357 -7.22 23.36 -2.16
C LEU A 357 -8.20 24.47 -1.78
N VAL A 358 -7.66 25.66 -1.50
CA VAL A 358 -8.47 26.84 -1.13
C VAL A 358 -8.18 28.01 -2.05
N GLY A 359 -9.22 28.66 -2.55
CA GLY A 359 -9.17 29.84 -3.41
C GLY A 359 -9.75 29.61 -4.80
N ASP A 360 -10.03 30.72 -5.50
CA ASP A 360 -10.73 30.73 -6.80
C ASP A 360 -9.78 30.76 -8.02
N ARG A 361 -8.47 30.66 -7.79
CA ARG A 361 -7.46 30.68 -8.86
C ARG A 361 -7.27 29.31 -9.49
N LYS A 362 -6.52 29.30 -10.58
CA LYS A 362 -6.33 28.08 -11.38
C LYS A 362 -5.27 27.19 -10.75
N ILE A 363 -5.41 25.88 -10.91
CA ILE A 363 -4.36 24.91 -10.65
C ILE A 363 -4.13 24.02 -11.88
N ARG A 364 -2.86 23.74 -12.17
CA ARG A 364 -2.47 22.69 -13.09
C ARG A 364 -1.42 21.80 -12.45
N MET A 365 -1.74 20.53 -12.28
CA MET A 365 -0.82 19.50 -11.83
C MET A 365 -0.54 18.52 -12.98
N LYS A 366 0.73 18.44 -13.41
CA LYS A 366 1.17 17.41 -14.34
C LYS A 366 1.81 16.29 -13.56
N VAL A 367 1.47 15.06 -13.94
CA VAL A 367 2.00 13.86 -13.31
C VAL A 367 3.53 13.88 -13.19
N TYR A 368 4.04 13.37 -12.08
CA TYR A 368 5.46 13.09 -11.93
C TYR A 368 5.74 11.68 -12.44
N VAL A 369 6.71 11.57 -13.35
CA VAL A 369 7.25 10.29 -13.82
C VAL A 369 8.73 10.31 -13.48
N SER A 370 9.20 9.31 -12.75
CA SER A 370 10.58 9.23 -12.32
C SER A 370 11.52 9.09 -13.54
N SER A 371 12.74 9.59 -13.37
CA SER A 371 13.80 9.41 -14.36
C SER A 371 14.51 8.06 -14.23
N ALA A 372 14.06 7.20 -13.31
CA ALA A 372 14.60 5.85 -13.14
C ALA A 372 14.34 4.98 -14.38
N PRO A 373 15.12 3.92 -14.62
CA PRO A 373 14.92 3.03 -15.77
C PRO A 373 13.50 2.47 -15.88
N SER A 374 12.85 2.20 -14.74
CA SER A 374 11.46 1.74 -14.61
C SER A 374 10.40 2.80 -15.01
N LYS A 375 10.75 4.09 -15.02
CA LYS A 375 9.83 5.23 -15.28
C LYS A 375 8.53 5.15 -14.48
N GLU A 376 8.67 4.99 -13.17
CA GLU A 376 7.54 4.97 -12.23
C GLU A 376 6.71 6.25 -12.30
N THR A 377 5.39 6.09 -12.36
CA THR A 377 4.42 7.17 -12.39
C THR A 377 3.84 7.35 -10.99
N PHE A 378 3.75 8.59 -10.50
CA PHE A 378 3.24 8.92 -9.17
C PHE A 378 1.86 9.59 -9.25
N PRO A 379 1.01 9.48 -8.21
CA PRO A 379 -0.26 10.22 -8.16
C PRO A 379 -0.01 11.74 -8.20
N ASN A 380 -1.04 12.54 -8.49
CA ASN A 380 -0.93 13.98 -8.24
C ASN A 380 -1.13 14.29 -6.76
N LEU A 381 -2.16 13.70 -6.16
CA LEU A 381 -2.50 13.83 -4.75
C LEU A 381 -2.78 12.44 -4.20
N ALA A 382 -2.15 12.07 -3.08
CA ALA A 382 -2.52 10.85 -2.38
C ALA A 382 -2.39 10.99 -0.86
N THR A 383 -3.27 10.32 -0.13
CA THR A 383 -3.23 10.15 1.32
C THR A 383 -3.85 8.82 1.68
N LYS A 384 -3.65 8.34 2.90
CA LYS A 384 -4.31 7.13 3.39
C LYS A 384 -5.61 7.49 4.11
N GLU A 385 -5.48 8.27 5.17
CA GLU A 385 -6.57 8.59 6.11
C GLU A 385 -7.17 9.99 5.87
N GLY A 386 -6.46 10.84 5.12
CA GLY A 386 -6.85 12.23 4.93
C GLY A 386 -7.96 12.41 3.91
N ASN A 387 -8.75 13.46 4.09
CA ASN A 387 -9.71 13.88 3.07
C ASN A 387 -9.04 14.73 1.99
N ILE A 388 -9.56 14.70 0.78
CA ILE A 388 -9.13 15.57 -0.31
C ILE A 388 -10.24 16.55 -0.68
N TYR A 389 -10.02 17.83 -0.39
CA TYR A 389 -11.01 18.88 -0.58
C TYR A 389 -10.59 19.87 -1.66
N LEU A 390 -11.31 19.88 -2.78
CA LEU A 390 -11.29 20.97 -3.77
C LEU A 390 -12.54 21.82 -3.52
N ARG A 391 -12.46 22.69 -2.51
CA ARG A 391 -13.63 23.36 -1.93
C ARG A 391 -14.24 24.42 -2.85
N ASP A 392 -13.39 25.30 -3.36
CA ASP A 392 -13.83 26.55 -3.99
C ASP A 392 -13.93 26.40 -5.51
N ALA A 393 -14.95 27.01 -6.12
CA ALA A 393 -15.08 27.02 -7.58
C ALA A 393 -14.05 27.99 -8.20
N PRO A 394 -13.44 27.65 -9.35
CA PRO A 394 -12.56 28.57 -10.03
C PRO A 394 -13.34 29.80 -10.52
N LYS A 395 -12.71 30.97 -10.51
CA LYS A 395 -13.32 32.26 -10.84
C LYS A 395 -14.02 32.29 -12.21
N ASP A 396 -13.46 31.59 -13.19
CA ASP A 396 -14.02 31.50 -14.54
C ASP A 396 -15.02 30.34 -14.74
N LYS A 397 -15.29 29.55 -13.69
CA LYS A 397 -16.23 28.41 -13.67
C LYS A 397 -15.98 27.43 -14.81
N LYS A 398 -14.70 27.15 -15.10
CA LYS A 398 -14.28 26.16 -16.10
C LYS A 398 -13.57 24.99 -15.43
N SER A 399 -13.93 23.77 -15.81
CA SER A 399 -13.27 22.54 -15.34
C SER A 399 -11.74 22.58 -15.52
N LYS A 400 -11.28 23.01 -16.69
CA LYS A 400 -9.85 23.11 -17.05
C LYS A 400 -9.02 24.06 -16.17
N SER A 401 -9.68 24.89 -15.37
CA SER A 401 -9.02 25.75 -14.40
C SER A 401 -8.48 24.95 -13.22
N HIS A 402 -9.03 23.77 -12.94
CA HIS A 402 -8.52 22.78 -11.99
C HIS A 402 -8.15 21.50 -12.76
N SER A 403 -6.91 21.43 -13.25
CA SER A 403 -6.46 20.36 -14.14
C SER A 403 -5.43 19.46 -13.47
N PHE A 404 -5.69 18.15 -13.50
CA PHE A 404 -4.86 17.11 -12.90
C PHE A 404 -4.61 16.00 -13.93
N ASP A 405 -3.36 15.83 -14.33
CA ASP A 405 -3.00 14.83 -15.33
C ASP A 405 -2.84 13.43 -14.73
N GLY A 406 -2.82 13.26 -13.41
CA GLY A 406 -2.62 11.99 -12.71
C GLY A 406 -3.79 11.59 -11.80
N LEU A 407 -3.53 10.62 -10.92
CA LEU A 407 -4.48 10.09 -9.94
C LEU A 407 -4.66 11.04 -8.74
N ILE A 408 -5.90 11.20 -8.28
CA ILE A 408 -6.26 11.74 -6.96
C ILE A 408 -6.78 10.55 -6.15
N TYR A 409 -6.16 10.27 -5.00
CA TYR A 409 -6.43 9.05 -4.23
C TYR A 409 -6.51 9.32 -2.73
N THR A 410 -7.47 8.71 -2.06
CA THR A 410 -7.46 8.45 -0.63
C THR A 410 -8.05 7.06 -0.34
N GLU A 411 -7.60 6.38 0.71
CA GLU A 411 -8.04 5.04 1.08
C GLU A 411 -9.29 5.06 1.97
N ASP A 412 -9.22 5.87 3.02
CA ASP A 412 -10.23 5.94 4.08
C ASP A 412 -10.88 7.33 4.18
N GLY A 413 -10.36 8.34 3.48
CA GLY A 413 -10.90 9.70 3.49
C GLY A 413 -11.92 9.98 2.38
N ASP A 414 -12.64 11.09 2.53
CA ASP A 414 -13.57 11.58 1.54
C ASP A 414 -12.89 12.45 0.48
N VAL A 415 -13.43 12.45 -0.74
CA VAL A 415 -12.99 13.30 -1.83
C VAL A 415 -14.12 14.21 -2.27
N VAL A 416 -13.99 15.51 -2.01
CA VAL A 416 -14.94 16.53 -2.49
C VAL A 416 -14.31 17.31 -3.63
N ILE A 417 -14.90 17.21 -4.80
CA ILE A 417 -14.40 17.85 -6.02
C ILE A 417 -15.36 18.94 -6.49
N ASN A 418 -14.91 20.19 -6.49
CA ASN A 418 -15.61 21.30 -7.13
C ASN A 418 -14.85 21.78 -8.38
N TYR A 419 -15.37 21.43 -9.55
CA TYR A 419 -14.73 21.59 -10.86
C TYR A 419 -13.40 20.84 -11.02
N ILE A 420 -13.32 19.95 -12.02
CA ILE A 420 -12.06 19.25 -12.34
C ILE A 420 -11.96 18.89 -13.82
N GLU A 421 -10.76 18.92 -14.37
CA GLU A 421 -10.36 18.17 -15.56
C GLU A 421 -9.24 17.18 -15.18
N GLY A 422 -9.60 15.89 -15.10
CA GLY A 422 -8.80 14.86 -14.44
C GLY A 422 -8.65 13.55 -15.22
N ARG A 423 -7.85 12.61 -14.69
CA ARG A 423 -7.70 11.23 -15.20
C ARG A 423 -8.38 10.17 -14.35
N GLY A 424 -8.17 10.22 -13.04
CA GLY A 424 -8.66 9.21 -12.11
C GLY A 424 -8.90 9.83 -10.73
N VAL A 425 -10.00 9.43 -10.09
CA VAL A 425 -10.37 9.86 -8.74
C VAL A 425 -10.74 8.64 -7.92
N MET A 426 -10.20 8.52 -6.72
CA MET A 426 -10.50 7.44 -5.79
C MET A 426 -10.63 7.99 -4.38
N GLY A 427 -11.67 7.55 -3.67
CA GLY A 427 -11.91 7.90 -2.27
C GLY A 427 -12.90 6.98 -1.59
N TYR A 428 -13.05 7.16 -0.27
CA TYR A 428 -14.04 6.45 0.51
C TYR A 428 -15.46 6.85 0.09
N ASN A 429 -15.81 8.11 0.32
CA ASN A 429 -16.93 8.78 -0.36
C ASN A 429 -16.39 9.77 -1.39
N VAL A 430 -17.11 9.96 -2.49
CA VAL A 430 -16.76 10.93 -3.53
C VAL A 430 -17.95 11.84 -3.80
N PHE A 431 -17.73 13.15 -3.72
CA PHE A 431 -18.74 14.17 -3.95
C PHE A 431 -18.34 15.04 -5.15
N TRP A 432 -19.15 15.05 -6.19
CA TRP A 432 -18.89 15.78 -7.44
C TRP A 432 -19.77 17.01 -7.57
N LYS A 433 -19.12 18.18 -7.60
CA LYS A 433 -19.75 19.50 -7.67
C LYS A 433 -19.27 20.27 -8.89
N GLY A 434 -20.17 21.05 -9.49
CA GLY A 434 -19.81 21.91 -10.63
C GLY A 434 -19.46 21.10 -11.88
N ILE A 435 -18.45 21.50 -12.67
CA ILE A 435 -18.12 20.81 -13.93
C ILE A 435 -17.00 19.80 -13.73
N VAL A 436 -17.33 18.51 -13.76
CA VAL A 436 -16.40 17.39 -13.66
C VAL A 436 -16.15 16.80 -15.04
N LYS A 437 -14.88 16.75 -15.43
CA LYS A 437 -14.45 16.10 -16.68
C LYS A 437 -13.35 15.12 -16.39
N LEU A 438 -13.65 13.84 -16.46
CA LEU A 438 -12.66 12.78 -16.29
C LEU A 438 -12.47 12.08 -17.63
N LYS A 439 -11.22 11.86 -18.01
CA LYS A 439 -10.89 11.04 -19.18
C LYS A 439 -9.77 10.10 -18.81
N TYR A 440 -10.17 8.88 -18.46
CA TYR A 440 -9.27 7.85 -17.99
C TYR A 440 -8.16 7.56 -19.00
N ASN A 441 -6.94 7.34 -18.48
CA ASN A 441 -5.78 6.99 -19.27
C ASN A 441 -4.75 6.27 -18.40
N THR A 442 -4.56 4.97 -18.65
CA THR A 442 -3.64 4.08 -17.91
C THR A 442 -2.23 4.67 -17.77
N LYS A 443 -1.74 5.42 -18.77
CA LYS A 443 -0.38 5.98 -18.79
C LYS A 443 -0.09 6.91 -17.61
N TYR A 444 -1.11 7.55 -17.06
CA TYR A 444 -0.96 8.57 -16.03
C TYR A 444 -1.44 8.11 -14.65
N ILE A 445 -1.71 6.83 -14.52
CA ILE A 445 -2.17 6.22 -13.29
C ILE A 445 -1.03 5.35 -12.75
N PRO A 446 -0.62 5.57 -11.48
CA PRO A 446 0.46 4.82 -10.86
C PRO A 446 0.15 3.32 -10.86
N THR A 447 1.15 2.49 -11.12
CA THR A 447 1.05 1.02 -11.00
C THR A 447 1.81 0.47 -9.80
N GLU A 448 2.62 1.32 -9.15
CA GLU A 448 3.46 1.00 -7.99
C GLU A 448 3.10 1.92 -6.81
N GLY A 449 3.45 1.52 -5.59
CA GLY A 449 3.08 2.22 -4.35
C GLY A 449 1.64 2.03 -3.90
N PHE A 450 0.87 1.23 -4.65
CA PHE A 450 -0.47 0.79 -4.28
C PHE A 450 -0.48 -0.73 -4.25
N LEU A 451 -0.83 -1.27 -3.09
CA LEU A 451 -0.96 -2.70 -2.90
C LEU A 451 -2.41 -3.06 -3.25
N GLY A 452 -2.58 -3.84 -4.32
CA GLY A 452 -3.71 -4.75 -4.32
C GLY A 452 -3.39 -5.98 -3.47
N ASN A 453 -4.36 -6.84 -3.22
CA ASN A 453 -4.21 -7.93 -2.25
C ASN A 453 -3.11 -8.91 -2.67
N VAL A 454 -2.15 -9.19 -1.78
CA VAL A 454 -1.31 -10.39 -1.89
C VAL A 454 -1.82 -11.39 -0.87
N GLU A 455 -2.59 -12.37 -1.32
CA GLU A 455 -3.04 -13.49 -0.50
C GLU A 455 -2.06 -14.65 -0.71
N ILE A 456 -1.14 -14.83 0.23
CA ILE A 456 -0.17 -15.94 0.22
C ILE A 456 -0.88 -17.18 0.76
N VAL A 457 -1.19 -18.13 -0.12
CA VAL A 457 -1.71 -19.44 0.28
C VAL A 457 -0.53 -20.41 0.31
N THR A 458 0.04 -20.63 1.50
CA THR A 458 1.06 -21.66 1.66
C THR A 458 0.40 -23.04 1.60
N TRP A 459 0.59 -23.77 0.50
CA TRP A 459 0.07 -25.13 0.34
C TRP A 459 1.09 -26.21 0.73
N TRP A 460 0.61 -27.44 0.85
CA TRP A 460 1.20 -28.56 1.59
C TRP A 460 2.18 -29.41 0.76
N GLU A 461 3.03 -30.16 1.47
CA GLU A 461 3.96 -31.18 0.96
C GLU A 461 3.22 -32.29 0.18
N LYS A 462 3.71 -32.70 -1.00
CA LYS A 462 3.28 -33.91 -1.71
C LYS A 462 4.40 -34.94 -1.78
#